data_AF-A0A0F9PR27-F1
#
_entry.id   AF-A0A0F9PR27-F1
#
_cell.length_a   1.000
_cell.length_b   1.000
_cell.length_c   1.000
_cell.angle_alpha   90.00
_cell.angle_beta   90.00
_cell.angle_gamma   90.00
#
_symmetry.space_group_name_H-M   'P 1'
#
loop_
_entity.id
_entity.type
_entity.pdbx_description
1 polymer ?
#
loop_
_entity_poly.entity_id
_entity_poly.type
_entity_poly.pdbx_seq_one_letter_code
_entity_poly.pdbx_strand_id
1 'polypeptide(L)'
;RVDSTAQLIPPMQKAIVDSLTLAFSRIAPGDSKALRAFLEEEYGGQSLTPETNRLLDAFEGLKDIATSGLLLIAILMSIVPIITAAAGPHIERERITAWASNPLRPLDVGSAASASMRGILDRDDAIEDAAQGGFNADRFSILQQLGQTRPATEEVLTLRNRGAIDDADVLKYLEVRGFDDTDAERIAELRRVLPSAAEAQTLRNRDVIDDGELEEYLRQAGFDENDVERIAGLRQVLPGPADVVRFALRDVYRPEAVARGDLLADLPTEGIADAERVGLAPEEFTKFWASHWVLPSVGQAFEMLHRGVISLDELQDLLRTQDIAPGWRDELIEIAFRVITRVDIRRMYREGIADERKVLETYVAQGYTQEDAQSLTEFAIADATIDARELTKSEVIKLYQDGAMTRADAVELLDGLGFAGPETEWLLVLAEFRRFAKFRELAVSRVRSRYVGRRLSQSEASTALDRIGVVPTERDNLIDLWDGERDAERPSLTMALVGRLYDDDIITEEDARVRWGELGYRSTDIDLLVLNYSGGDPEDKTSGPKAKQLTKSDIGRALRDGTISTAEAIAAWVAMGYTEGAAHLLAANYLPDEET
;
A
#
# COMPACT_ATOMS: atom_id res chain seq x y z
N ARG A 1 -35.62 103.96 12.69
CA ARG A 1 -35.68 105.27 13.42
C ARG A 1 -34.61 106.17 12.81
N VAL A 2 -34.91 107.41 12.39
CA VAL A 2 -33.97 108.22 11.56
C VAL A 2 -33.56 109.54 12.25
N ASP A 3 -34.22 109.90 13.34
CA ASP A 3 -34.27 111.29 13.83
C ASP A 3 -33.06 111.74 14.67
N SER A 4 -32.19 110.82 15.14
CA SER A 4 -31.08 111.14 16.04
C SER A 4 -29.85 111.70 15.33
N THR A 5 -29.40 111.09 14.23
CA THR A 5 -28.15 111.48 13.55
C THR A 5 -28.28 112.85 12.89
N ALA A 6 -29.44 113.16 12.31
CA ALA A 6 -29.71 114.45 11.69
C ALA A 6 -29.71 115.62 12.69
N GLN A 7 -30.06 115.37 13.96
CA GLN A 7 -30.05 116.39 15.02
C GLN A 7 -28.65 116.65 15.59
N LEU A 8 -27.70 115.72 15.43
CA LEU A 8 -26.31 115.87 15.84
C LEU A 8 -25.44 116.61 14.81
N ILE A 9 -25.83 116.61 13.53
CA ILE A 9 -25.10 117.29 12.46
C ILE A 9 -25.00 118.81 12.69
N PRO A 10 -26.07 119.58 12.98
CA PRO A 10 -25.96 121.02 13.24
C PRO A 10 -25.05 121.40 14.42
N PRO A 11 -25.12 120.79 15.62
CA PRO A 11 -24.19 121.12 16.70
C PRO A 11 -22.76 120.64 16.43
N MET A 12 -22.54 119.52 15.73
CA MET A 12 -21.18 119.14 15.29
C MET A 12 -20.62 120.12 14.26
N GLN A 13 -21.39 120.48 13.24
CA GLN A 13 -20.99 121.49 12.24
C GLN A 13 -20.70 122.83 12.92
N LYS A 14 -21.54 123.26 13.87
CA LYS A 14 -21.30 124.46 14.65
C LYS A 14 -20.02 124.35 15.48
N ALA A 15 -19.81 123.26 16.23
CA ALA A 15 -18.59 123.08 17.02
C ALA A 15 -17.32 123.06 16.14
N ILE A 16 -17.37 122.41 14.97
CA ILE A 16 -16.27 122.42 14.00
C ILE A 16 -16.05 123.82 13.43
N VAL A 17 -17.10 124.56 13.08
CA VAL A 17 -17.01 125.95 12.60
C VAL A 17 -16.51 126.89 13.69
N ASP A 18 -16.97 126.75 14.93
CA ASP A 18 -16.54 127.58 16.07
C ASP A 18 -15.07 127.31 16.42
N SER A 19 -14.64 126.04 16.47
CA SER A 19 -13.22 125.65 16.67
C SER A 19 -12.32 126.08 15.53
N LEU A 20 -12.75 125.91 14.26
CA LEU A 20 -12.01 126.44 13.11
C LEU A 20 -11.97 127.98 13.14
N THR A 21 -13.05 128.66 13.51
CA THR A 21 -13.07 130.13 13.65
C THR A 21 -12.15 130.61 14.77
N LEU A 22 -12.06 129.88 15.88
CA LEU A 22 -11.13 130.16 16.97
C LEU A 22 -9.66 129.93 16.55
N ALA A 23 -9.39 128.90 15.75
CA ALA A 23 -8.07 128.68 15.16
C ALA A 23 -7.70 129.77 14.13
N PHE A 24 -8.56 130.02 13.13
CA PHE A 24 -8.32 131.04 12.11
C PHE A 24 -8.16 132.45 12.69
N SER A 25 -8.97 132.83 13.69
CA SER A 25 -8.84 134.15 14.34
C SER A 25 -7.57 134.32 15.17
N ARG A 26 -6.94 133.22 15.63
CA ARG A 26 -5.62 133.24 16.30
C ARG A 26 -4.44 133.12 15.33
N ILE A 27 -4.63 132.47 14.18
CA ILE A 27 -3.60 132.32 13.13
C ILE A 27 -3.42 133.60 12.30
N ALA A 28 -4.48 134.41 12.16
CA ALA A 28 -4.52 135.60 11.29
C ALA A 28 -3.35 136.62 11.40
N PRO A 29 -2.69 136.84 12.57
CA PRO A 29 -1.55 137.77 12.65
C PRO A 29 -0.18 137.20 12.21
N GLY A 30 -0.06 135.88 12.00
CA GLY A 30 1.20 135.25 11.60
C GLY A 30 2.28 135.21 12.68
N ASP A 31 1.91 134.91 13.94
CA ASP A 31 2.84 134.68 15.05
C ASP A 31 3.10 133.17 15.23
N SER A 32 4.29 132.70 14.85
CA SER A 32 4.71 131.29 14.97
C SER A 32 4.75 130.82 16.44
N LYS A 33 4.97 131.74 17.38
CA LYS A 33 5.12 131.48 18.81
C LYS A 33 3.78 131.18 19.47
N ALA A 34 2.71 131.84 19.02
CA ALA A 34 1.35 131.53 19.45
C ALA A 34 0.90 130.15 18.96
N LEU A 35 1.26 129.77 17.73
CA LEU A 35 0.96 128.44 17.18
C LEU A 35 1.77 127.33 17.87
N ARG A 36 3.06 127.56 18.16
CA ARG A 36 3.87 126.68 19.00
C ARG A 36 3.25 126.47 20.38
N ALA A 37 2.93 127.55 21.10
CA ALA A 37 2.36 127.47 22.44
C ALA A 37 1.01 126.72 22.46
N PHE A 38 0.13 126.96 21.49
CA PHE A 38 -1.15 126.23 21.36
C PHE A 38 -0.95 124.72 21.13
N LEU A 39 -0.02 124.35 20.24
CA LEU A 39 0.29 122.94 20.01
C LEU A 39 0.91 122.28 21.24
N GLU A 40 1.82 122.95 21.93
CA GLU A 40 2.43 122.43 23.17
C GLU A 40 1.41 122.34 24.33
N GLU A 41 0.42 123.23 24.38
CA GLU A 41 -0.70 123.19 25.34
C GLU A 41 -1.63 121.98 25.08
N GLU A 42 -2.09 121.77 23.84
CA GLU A 42 -2.93 120.61 23.45
C GLU A 42 -2.16 119.27 23.55
N TYR A 43 -0.84 119.25 23.29
CA TYR A 43 0.01 118.08 23.54
C TYR A 43 0.51 117.97 25.00
N GLY A 44 -0.20 118.58 25.95
CA GLY A 44 -0.04 118.32 27.40
C GLY A 44 1.25 118.87 28.01
N GLY A 45 1.80 119.95 27.44
CA GLY A 45 3.03 120.61 27.89
C GLY A 45 4.32 119.97 27.37
N GLN A 46 4.26 119.07 26.40
CA GLN A 46 5.46 118.45 25.81
C GLN A 46 6.02 119.28 24.65
N SER A 47 7.34 119.47 24.63
CA SER A 47 8.05 120.23 23.60
C SER A 47 7.94 119.57 22.22
N LEU A 48 7.63 120.35 21.18
CA LEU A 48 7.46 119.82 19.82
C LEU A 48 8.74 119.18 19.25
N THR A 49 8.58 118.18 18.38
CA THR A 49 9.71 117.45 17.77
C THR A 49 10.58 118.35 16.89
N PRO A 50 11.86 117.99 16.62
CA PRO A 50 12.74 118.79 15.77
C PRO A 50 12.18 119.04 14.37
N GLU A 51 11.58 118.02 13.74
CA GLU A 51 10.91 118.13 12.43
C GLU A 51 9.70 119.07 12.48
N THR A 52 8.83 118.97 13.49
CA THR A 52 7.69 119.88 13.65
C THR A 52 8.16 121.32 13.87
N ASN A 53 9.22 121.52 14.66
CA ASN A 53 9.81 122.83 14.85
C ASN A 53 10.42 123.40 13.55
N ARG A 54 11.16 122.60 12.78
CA ARG A 54 11.69 122.99 11.46
C ARG A 54 10.59 123.40 10.48
N LEU A 55 9.45 122.70 10.49
CA LEU A 55 8.29 123.06 9.66
C LEU A 55 7.66 124.40 10.10
N LEU A 56 7.61 124.69 11.40
CA LEU A 56 7.12 125.96 11.94
C LEU A 56 8.08 127.14 11.69
N ASP A 57 9.39 126.90 11.69
CA ASP A 57 10.39 127.92 11.31
C ASP A 57 10.36 128.21 9.79
N ALA A 58 10.20 127.18 8.96
CA ALA A 58 9.99 127.33 7.51
C ALA A 58 8.70 128.09 7.19
N PHE A 59 7.68 127.98 8.04
CA PHE A 59 6.43 128.74 7.95
C PHE A 59 6.64 130.24 8.13
N GLU A 60 7.47 130.64 9.09
CA GLU A 60 7.75 132.04 9.38
C GLU A 60 8.59 132.72 8.28
N GLY A 61 9.46 131.95 7.61
CA GLY A 61 10.20 132.38 6.42
C GLY A 61 9.34 132.67 5.18
N LEU A 62 8.05 132.32 5.17
CA LEU A 62 7.13 132.55 4.06
C LEU A 62 6.33 133.87 4.14
N LYS A 63 6.59 134.70 5.17
CA LYS A 63 5.84 135.96 5.43
C LYS A 63 5.67 136.87 4.21
N ASP A 64 6.72 137.06 3.40
CA ASP A 64 6.68 137.97 2.24
C ASP A 64 6.06 137.36 0.96
N ILE A 65 5.74 136.06 0.97
CA ILE A 65 5.19 135.32 -0.20
C ILE A 65 3.68 135.06 -0.03
N ALA A 66 3.11 135.33 1.14
CA ALA A 66 1.76 134.98 1.56
C ALA A 66 0.60 135.80 0.93
N THR A 67 0.70 136.18 -0.34
CA THR A 67 -0.41 136.82 -1.11
C THR A 67 -1.18 135.84 -2.00
N SER A 68 -0.70 134.60 -2.19
CA SER A 68 -1.35 133.57 -3.01
C SER A 68 -2.01 132.48 -2.16
N GLY A 69 -3.34 132.44 -2.13
CA GLY A 69 -4.13 131.52 -1.28
C GLY A 69 -3.87 130.03 -1.50
N LEU A 70 -3.29 129.64 -2.65
CA LEU A 70 -2.81 128.27 -2.92
C LEU A 70 -1.81 127.75 -1.87
N LEU A 71 -0.94 128.61 -1.33
CA LEU A 71 0.06 128.20 -0.34
C LEU A 71 -0.60 127.86 1.01
N LEU A 72 -1.60 128.65 1.41
CA LEU A 72 -2.40 128.42 2.64
C LEU A 72 -3.16 127.08 2.56
N ILE A 73 -3.62 126.71 1.37
CA ILE A 73 -4.30 125.42 1.13
C ILE A 73 -3.31 124.25 1.26
N ALA A 74 -2.10 124.35 0.70
CA ALA A 74 -1.07 123.30 0.84
C ALA A 74 -0.66 123.08 2.31
N ILE A 75 -0.62 124.16 3.10
CA ILE A 75 -0.44 124.15 4.55
C ILE A 75 -1.60 123.44 5.28
N LEU A 76 -2.86 123.81 5.00
CA LEU A 76 -4.04 123.15 5.58
C LEU A 76 -4.07 121.65 5.29
N MET A 77 -3.76 121.26 4.05
CA MET A 77 -3.70 119.86 3.60
C MET A 77 -2.63 119.02 4.29
N SER A 78 -1.57 119.63 4.84
CA SER A 78 -0.48 118.94 5.54
C SER A 78 -0.64 118.89 7.06
N ILE A 79 -1.40 119.83 7.66
CA ILE A 79 -1.69 119.84 9.10
C ILE A 79 -2.92 118.99 9.44
N VAL A 80 -3.96 118.96 8.58
CA VAL A 80 -5.21 118.20 8.82
C VAL A 80 -4.98 116.70 9.14
N PRO A 81 -4.09 115.95 8.46
CA PRO A 81 -3.84 114.55 8.79
C PRO A 81 -3.31 114.34 10.22
N ILE A 82 -2.47 115.26 10.72
CA ILE A 82 -1.88 115.19 12.07
C ILE A 82 -2.96 115.42 13.14
N ILE A 83 -3.80 116.44 12.94
CA ILE A 83 -4.95 116.72 13.82
C ILE A 83 -5.92 115.53 13.83
N THR A 84 -6.19 114.94 12.66
CA THR A 84 -7.09 113.78 12.53
C THR A 84 -6.55 112.55 13.28
N ALA A 85 -5.24 112.30 13.22
CA ALA A 85 -4.59 111.22 13.95
C ALA A 85 -4.60 111.46 15.48
N ALA A 86 -4.34 112.69 15.92
CA ALA A 86 -4.35 113.05 17.34
C ALA A 86 -5.76 113.00 17.96
N ALA A 87 -6.79 113.45 17.23
CA ALA A 87 -8.18 113.40 17.67
C ALA A 87 -8.78 111.98 17.62
N GLY A 88 -8.22 111.07 16.81
CA GLY A 88 -8.73 109.72 16.58
C GLY A 88 -9.12 108.94 17.84
N PRO A 89 -8.26 108.82 18.88
CA PRO A 89 -8.58 108.11 20.12
C PRO A 89 -9.74 108.72 20.92
N HIS A 90 -9.96 110.04 20.82
CA HIS A 90 -11.07 110.74 21.47
C HIS A 90 -12.37 110.56 20.68
N ILE A 91 -12.32 110.69 19.35
CA ILE A 91 -13.45 110.39 18.46
C ILE A 91 -13.90 108.94 18.66
N GLU A 92 -12.97 107.99 18.80
CA GLU A 92 -13.28 106.59 19.07
C GLU A 92 -13.90 106.38 20.46
N ARG A 93 -13.42 107.08 21.49
CA ARG A 93 -14.01 107.02 22.84
C ARG A 93 -15.47 107.50 22.84
N GLU A 94 -15.77 108.62 22.18
CA GLU A 94 -17.15 109.11 22.08
C GLU A 94 -18.01 108.17 21.22
N ARG A 95 -17.46 107.61 20.13
CA ARG A 95 -18.13 106.59 19.30
C ARG A 95 -18.51 105.34 20.10
N ILE A 96 -17.59 104.82 20.91
CA ILE A 96 -17.84 103.67 21.80
C ILE A 96 -18.88 104.02 22.86
N THR A 97 -18.77 105.20 23.50
CA THR A 97 -19.72 105.66 24.53
C THR A 97 -21.14 105.83 23.97
N ALA A 98 -21.28 106.33 22.74
CA ALA A 98 -22.57 106.45 22.06
C ALA A 98 -23.20 105.08 21.77
N TRP A 99 -22.43 104.11 21.25
CA TRP A 99 -22.93 102.74 21.03
C TRP A 99 -23.26 102.00 22.33
N ALA A 100 -22.50 102.21 23.40
CA ALA A 100 -22.80 101.63 24.71
C ALA A 100 -24.06 102.23 25.34
N SER A 101 -24.33 103.52 25.11
CA SER A 101 -25.51 104.23 25.61
C SER A 101 -26.78 103.94 24.79
N ASN A 102 -26.63 103.50 23.55
CA ASN A 102 -27.73 103.14 22.65
C ASN A 102 -27.32 101.91 21.80
N PRO A 103 -27.44 100.68 22.35
CA PRO A 103 -26.92 99.45 21.76
C PRO A 103 -27.80 98.92 20.61
N LEU A 104 -27.96 99.75 19.57
CA LEU A 104 -28.65 99.44 18.30
C LEU A 104 -27.63 99.16 17.18
N ARG A 105 -26.52 98.52 17.51
CA ARG A 105 -25.50 98.18 16.52
C ARG A 105 -25.96 96.93 15.75
N PRO A 106 -26.12 96.99 14.41
CA PRO A 106 -26.47 95.82 13.61
C PRO A 106 -25.38 94.75 13.71
N LEU A 107 -25.75 93.50 13.47
CA LEU A 107 -24.80 92.43 13.22
C LEU A 107 -23.93 92.77 11.99
N ASP A 108 -22.69 92.27 11.96
CA ASP A 108 -21.95 92.27 10.70
C ASP A 108 -22.66 91.37 9.68
N VAL A 109 -22.47 91.65 8.39
CA VAL A 109 -23.20 90.96 7.31
C VAL A 109 -22.98 89.44 7.29
N GLY A 110 -21.82 88.95 7.76
CA GLY A 110 -21.53 87.51 7.86
C GLY A 110 -22.26 86.86 9.02
N SER A 111 -22.30 87.52 10.19
CA SER A 111 -23.11 87.11 11.34
C SER A 111 -24.61 87.17 11.03
N ALA A 112 -25.09 88.23 10.38
CA ALA A 112 -26.49 88.38 9.96
C ALA A 112 -26.92 87.27 8.98
N ALA A 113 -26.08 86.97 7.98
CA ALA A 113 -26.33 85.87 7.05
C ALA A 113 -26.37 84.53 7.79
N SER A 114 -25.37 84.25 8.62
CA SER A 114 -25.25 83.01 9.40
C SER A 114 -26.42 82.81 10.39
N ALA A 115 -26.87 83.88 11.05
CA ALA A 115 -28.00 83.84 11.97
C ALA A 115 -29.33 83.60 11.24
N SER A 116 -29.57 84.31 10.13
CA SER A 116 -30.77 84.16 9.32
C SER A 116 -30.89 82.75 8.72
N MET A 117 -29.79 82.20 8.20
CA MET A 117 -29.75 80.83 7.67
C MET A 117 -30.01 79.74 8.71
N ARG A 118 -29.69 80.00 9.97
CA ARG A 118 -29.96 79.10 11.10
C ARG A 118 -31.34 79.31 11.72
N GLY A 119 -32.16 80.22 11.19
CA GLY A 119 -33.47 80.58 11.75
C GLY A 119 -33.37 81.30 13.10
N ILE A 120 -32.23 81.93 13.41
CA ILE A 120 -31.97 82.64 14.67
C ILE A 120 -32.38 84.12 14.58
N LEU A 121 -32.29 84.70 13.38
CA LEU A 121 -32.74 86.05 13.04
C LEU A 121 -33.72 85.96 11.88
N ASP A 122 -34.72 86.84 11.80
CA ASP A 122 -35.61 86.86 10.64
C ASP A 122 -34.85 87.25 9.36
N ARG A 123 -35.37 86.87 8.20
CA ARG A 123 -34.78 87.23 6.91
C ARG A 123 -34.81 88.73 6.67
N ASP A 124 -35.91 89.40 7.01
CA ASP A 124 -36.09 90.82 6.72
C ASP A 124 -35.30 91.69 7.71
N ASP A 125 -35.27 91.31 9.00
CA ASP A 125 -34.38 91.91 10.01
C ASP A 125 -32.90 91.80 9.60
N ALA A 126 -32.47 90.63 9.12
CA ALA A 126 -31.10 90.41 8.67
C ALA A 126 -30.75 91.18 7.38
N ILE A 127 -31.75 91.49 6.55
CA ILE A 127 -31.60 92.38 5.39
C ILE A 127 -31.51 93.85 5.84
N GLU A 128 -32.22 94.29 6.88
CA GLU A 128 -32.06 95.64 7.45
C GLU A 128 -30.66 95.82 8.07
N ASP A 129 -30.15 94.84 8.83
CA ASP A 129 -28.78 94.83 9.35
C ASP A 129 -27.74 94.85 8.22
N ALA A 130 -27.92 94.03 7.18
CA ALA A 130 -27.05 94.02 6.01
C ALA A 130 -27.07 95.37 5.26
N ALA A 131 -28.24 95.99 5.12
CA ALA A 131 -28.41 97.30 4.47
C ALA A 131 -27.75 98.43 5.26
N GLN A 132 -27.81 98.41 6.59
CA GLN A 132 -27.03 99.31 7.44
C GLN A 132 -25.51 99.13 7.25
N GLY A 133 -25.07 97.90 6.97
CA GLY A 133 -23.70 97.57 6.54
C GLY A 133 -23.36 97.93 5.09
N GLY A 134 -24.30 98.44 4.29
CA GLY A 134 -24.10 98.81 2.88
C GLY A 134 -24.35 97.67 1.86
N PHE A 135 -24.87 96.53 2.28
CA PHE A 135 -25.17 95.38 1.42
C PHE A 135 -26.67 95.34 1.08
N ASN A 136 -27.02 95.31 -0.20
CA ASN A 136 -28.42 95.12 -0.61
C ASN A 136 -28.85 93.64 -0.48
N ALA A 137 -30.16 93.38 -0.60
CA ALA A 137 -30.73 92.04 -0.48
C ALA A 137 -30.10 91.01 -1.45
N ASP A 138 -29.70 91.42 -2.66
CA ASP A 138 -29.04 90.54 -3.62
C ASP A 138 -27.66 90.09 -3.10
N ARG A 139 -26.82 91.04 -2.66
CA ARG A 139 -25.49 90.75 -2.10
C ARG A 139 -25.60 89.96 -0.80
N PHE A 140 -26.60 90.25 0.04
CA PHE A 140 -26.90 89.47 1.22
C PHE A 140 -27.28 88.02 0.86
N SER A 141 -28.09 87.81 -0.19
CA SER A 141 -28.47 86.46 -0.64
C SER A 141 -27.28 85.63 -1.15
N ILE A 142 -26.27 86.27 -1.75
CA ILE A 142 -25.02 85.62 -2.15
C ILE A 142 -24.23 85.20 -0.91
N LEU A 143 -24.12 86.05 0.10
CA LEU A 143 -23.48 85.70 1.38
C LEU A 143 -24.24 84.58 2.11
N GLN A 144 -25.57 84.56 2.04
CA GLN A 144 -26.38 83.43 2.51
C GLN A 144 -26.12 82.13 1.73
N GLN A 145 -25.85 82.19 0.42
CA GLN A 145 -25.51 80.99 -0.36
C GLN A 145 -24.11 80.47 0.00
N LEU A 146 -23.13 81.36 0.12
CA LEU A 146 -21.75 81.03 0.51
C LEU A 146 -21.64 80.44 1.92
N GLY A 147 -22.53 80.84 2.85
CA GLY A 147 -22.57 80.29 4.20
C GLY A 147 -23.17 78.88 4.33
N GLN A 148 -23.65 78.26 3.24
CA GLN A 148 -24.43 77.02 3.34
C GLN A 148 -23.54 75.81 3.59
N THR A 149 -23.71 75.17 4.74
CA THR A 149 -23.19 73.82 4.98
C THR A 149 -23.83 72.84 3.99
N ARG A 150 -23.06 72.37 3.01
CA ARG A 150 -23.46 71.32 2.06
C ARG A 150 -22.80 69.98 2.44
N PRO A 151 -23.44 68.81 2.21
CA PRO A 151 -22.86 67.49 2.53
C PRO A 151 -21.48 67.32 1.91
N ALA A 152 -20.51 66.73 2.61
CA ALA A 152 -19.15 66.52 2.12
C ALA A 152 -19.10 65.63 0.87
N THR A 153 -18.01 65.68 0.09
CA THR A 153 -17.83 64.86 -1.13
C THR A 153 -18.16 63.39 -0.88
N GLU A 154 -17.58 62.78 0.15
CA GLU A 154 -17.86 61.39 0.55
C GLU A 154 -19.34 61.12 0.88
N GLU A 155 -20.04 62.11 1.45
CA GLU A 155 -21.47 61.99 1.76
C GLU A 155 -22.30 62.04 0.47
N VAL A 156 -21.92 62.87 -0.51
CA VAL A 156 -22.55 62.94 -1.84
C VAL A 156 -22.33 61.65 -2.63
N LEU A 157 -21.11 61.12 -2.67
CA LEU A 157 -20.81 59.83 -3.32
C LEU A 157 -21.54 58.67 -2.61
N THR A 158 -21.63 58.70 -1.28
CA THR A 158 -22.41 57.74 -0.49
C THR A 158 -23.91 57.83 -0.78
N LEU A 159 -24.48 59.03 -0.93
CA LEU A 159 -25.89 59.23 -1.31
C LEU A 159 -26.17 58.66 -2.71
N ARG A 160 -25.25 58.88 -3.67
CA ARG A 160 -25.35 58.30 -5.02
C ARG A 160 -25.31 56.77 -5.00
N ASN A 161 -24.38 56.19 -4.25
CA ASN A 161 -24.25 54.73 -4.09
C ASN A 161 -25.43 54.09 -3.35
N ARG A 162 -26.19 54.87 -2.56
CA ARG A 162 -27.46 54.45 -1.94
C ARG A 162 -28.69 54.72 -2.83
N GLY A 163 -28.52 55.28 -4.03
CA GLY A 163 -29.61 55.64 -4.94
C GLY A 163 -30.50 56.78 -4.43
N ALA A 164 -30.00 57.61 -3.50
CA ALA A 164 -30.76 58.73 -2.92
C ALA A 164 -30.69 60.01 -3.78
N ILE A 165 -29.73 60.08 -4.71
CA ILE A 165 -29.54 61.11 -5.73
C ILE A 165 -29.05 60.44 -7.03
N ASP A 166 -29.15 61.13 -8.18
CA ASP A 166 -28.62 60.65 -9.46
C ASP A 166 -27.22 61.20 -9.81
N ASP A 167 -26.69 60.86 -10.99
CA ASP A 167 -25.36 61.30 -11.43
C ASP A 167 -25.28 62.81 -11.73
N ALA A 168 -26.37 63.42 -12.20
CA ALA A 168 -26.42 64.85 -12.47
C ALA A 168 -26.52 65.68 -11.18
N ASP A 169 -27.23 65.16 -10.16
CA ASP A 169 -27.18 65.71 -8.81
C ASP A 169 -25.74 65.71 -8.25
N VAL A 170 -24.97 64.62 -8.43
CA VAL A 170 -23.58 64.53 -7.95
C VAL A 170 -22.71 65.63 -8.56
N LEU A 171 -22.68 65.76 -9.89
CA LEU A 171 -21.88 66.78 -10.56
C LEU A 171 -22.24 68.18 -10.05
N LYS A 172 -23.53 68.50 -9.98
CA LYS A 172 -24.05 69.75 -9.44
C LYS A 172 -23.68 70.02 -7.98
N TYR A 173 -23.59 68.98 -7.14
CA TYR A 173 -23.09 69.12 -5.76
C TYR A 173 -21.58 69.39 -5.68
N LEU A 174 -20.81 69.00 -6.69
CA LEU A 174 -19.38 69.25 -6.82
C LEU A 174 -19.09 70.63 -7.46
N GLU A 175 -19.82 71.01 -8.51
CA GLU A 175 -19.84 72.37 -9.08
C GLU A 175 -20.09 73.43 -8.00
N VAL A 176 -21.11 73.20 -7.15
CA VAL A 176 -21.48 74.11 -6.04
C VAL A 176 -20.41 74.17 -4.94
N ARG A 177 -19.41 73.26 -4.94
CA ARG A 177 -18.20 73.36 -4.11
C ARG A 177 -17.04 74.11 -4.77
N GLY A 178 -17.13 74.42 -6.06
CA GLY A 178 -16.04 75.02 -6.83
C GLY A 178 -15.06 74.02 -7.43
N PHE A 179 -15.44 72.75 -7.59
CA PHE A 179 -14.80 71.89 -8.59
C PHE A 179 -15.28 72.31 -10.00
N ASP A 180 -14.41 72.23 -11.00
CA ASP A 180 -14.85 72.35 -12.40
C ASP A 180 -15.44 71.03 -12.92
N ASP A 181 -16.10 71.09 -14.08
CA ASP A 181 -16.79 69.97 -14.71
C ASP A 181 -15.89 68.72 -14.83
N THR A 182 -14.59 68.90 -15.12
CA THR A 182 -13.64 67.80 -15.36
C THR A 182 -13.20 67.13 -14.05
N ASP A 183 -12.93 67.92 -13.01
CA ASP A 183 -12.62 67.37 -11.68
C ASP A 183 -13.87 66.85 -10.97
N ALA A 184 -15.06 67.40 -11.26
CA ALA A 184 -16.33 66.86 -10.79
C ALA A 184 -16.61 65.46 -11.37
N GLU A 185 -16.41 65.24 -12.67
CA GLU A 185 -16.50 63.91 -13.30
C GLU A 185 -15.51 62.92 -12.68
N ARG A 186 -14.23 63.30 -12.52
CA ARG A 186 -13.19 62.46 -11.90
C ARG A 186 -13.52 62.07 -10.46
N ILE A 187 -14.03 63.02 -9.67
CA ILE A 187 -14.43 62.77 -8.28
C ILE A 187 -15.70 61.89 -8.22
N ALA A 188 -16.63 62.03 -9.16
CA ALA A 188 -17.81 61.18 -9.24
C ALA A 188 -17.49 59.69 -9.50
N GLU A 189 -16.37 59.40 -10.17
CA GLU A 189 -15.88 58.03 -10.41
C GLU A 189 -15.32 57.36 -9.14
N LEU A 190 -14.82 58.13 -8.16
CA LEU A 190 -14.30 57.59 -6.88
C LEU A 190 -15.35 56.82 -6.07
N ARG A 191 -16.64 56.95 -6.40
CA ARG A 191 -17.71 56.16 -5.80
C ARG A 191 -17.62 54.66 -6.14
N ARG A 192 -16.91 54.29 -7.21
CA ARG A 192 -16.86 52.93 -7.75
C ARG A 192 -15.95 52.07 -6.89
N VAL A 193 -16.55 51.25 -6.04
CA VAL A 193 -15.81 50.23 -5.27
C VAL A 193 -15.29 49.18 -6.25
N LEU A 194 -13.96 49.11 -6.38
CA LEU A 194 -13.27 48.12 -7.21
C LEU A 194 -13.16 46.78 -6.46
N PRO A 195 -13.08 45.64 -7.18
CA PRO A 195 -12.72 44.37 -6.56
C PRO A 195 -11.37 44.45 -5.84
N SER A 196 -11.25 43.85 -4.66
CA SER A 196 -9.93 43.63 -4.05
C SER A 196 -9.09 42.65 -4.89
N ALA A 197 -7.77 42.65 -4.70
CA ALA A 197 -6.87 41.72 -5.40
C ALA A 197 -7.32 40.26 -5.31
N ALA A 198 -7.79 39.81 -4.15
CA ALA A 198 -8.30 38.44 -3.95
C ALA A 198 -9.61 38.17 -4.71
N GLU A 199 -10.48 39.17 -4.83
CA GLU A 199 -11.72 39.06 -5.61
C GLU A 199 -11.42 39.05 -7.11
N ALA A 200 -10.50 39.91 -7.59
CA ALA A 200 -10.05 39.91 -8.97
C ALA A 200 -9.36 38.58 -9.36
N GLN A 201 -8.46 38.06 -8.52
CA GLN A 201 -7.89 36.71 -8.69
C GLN A 201 -8.96 35.63 -8.76
N THR A 202 -9.98 35.71 -7.90
CA THR A 202 -11.10 34.75 -7.87
C THR A 202 -12.00 34.86 -9.11
N LEU A 203 -12.23 36.06 -9.62
CA LEU A 203 -12.95 36.29 -10.87
C LEU A 203 -12.16 35.73 -12.06
N ARG A 204 -10.84 35.93 -12.09
CA ARG A 204 -9.96 35.40 -13.15
C ARG A 204 -9.89 33.88 -13.12
N ASN A 205 -9.72 33.26 -11.95
CA ASN A 205 -9.74 31.80 -11.81
C ASN A 205 -11.07 31.19 -12.27
N ARG A 206 -12.17 31.94 -12.23
CA ARG A 206 -13.50 31.51 -12.68
C ARG A 206 -13.83 31.89 -14.13
N ASP A 207 -12.85 32.36 -14.89
CA ASP A 207 -12.99 32.88 -16.26
C ASP A 207 -14.10 33.94 -16.42
N VAL A 208 -14.34 34.73 -15.37
CA VAL A 208 -15.30 35.86 -15.39
C VAL A 208 -14.65 37.13 -15.93
N ILE A 209 -13.32 37.24 -15.83
CA ILE A 209 -12.49 38.29 -16.39
C ILE A 209 -11.22 37.67 -17.01
N ASP A 210 -10.58 38.34 -17.96
CA ASP A 210 -9.30 37.90 -18.53
C ASP A 210 -8.06 38.35 -17.73
N ASP A 211 -6.87 37.94 -18.19
CA ASP A 211 -5.61 38.27 -17.51
C ASP A 211 -5.27 39.76 -17.55
N GLY A 212 -5.61 40.48 -18.62
CA GLY A 212 -5.41 41.93 -18.74
C GLY A 212 -6.41 42.73 -17.89
N GLU A 213 -7.65 42.24 -17.76
CA GLU A 213 -8.63 42.79 -16.81
C GLU A 213 -8.19 42.58 -15.35
N LEU A 214 -7.59 41.43 -15.00
CA LEU A 214 -6.99 41.20 -13.68
C LEU A 214 -5.88 42.21 -13.41
N GLU A 215 -4.92 42.39 -14.33
CA GLU A 215 -3.85 43.38 -14.19
C GLU A 215 -4.39 44.81 -14.07
N GLU A 216 -5.45 45.16 -14.81
CA GLU A 216 -6.11 46.46 -14.73
C GLU A 216 -6.71 46.72 -13.35
N TYR A 217 -7.43 45.76 -12.76
CA TYR A 217 -7.92 45.89 -11.39
C TYR A 217 -6.79 46.01 -10.36
N LEU A 218 -5.65 45.33 -10.57
CA LEU A 218 -4.48 45.46 -9.69
C LEU A 218 -3.82 46.84 -9.82
N ARG A 219 -3.65 47.36 -11.04
CA ARG A 219 -3.14 48.73 -11.30
C ARG A 219 -4.07 49.79 -10.71
N GLN A 220 -5.39 49.64 -10.87
CA GLN A 220 -6.38 50.57 -10.28
C GLN A 220 -6.46 50.46 -8.74
N ALA A 221 -6.17 49.30 -8.15
CA ALA A 221 -6.02 49.12 -6.70
C ALA A 221 -4.71 49.72 -6.14
N GLY A 222 -3.81 50.22 -6.99
CA GLY A 222 -2.59 50.93 -6.59
C GLY A 222 -1.33 50.07 -6.46
N PHE A 223 -1.32 48.85 -7.00
CA PHE A 223 -0.09 48.06 -7.13
C PHE A 223 0.80 48.60 -8.26
N ASP A 224 2.12 48.58 -8.09
CA ASP A 224 3.06 48.93 -9.18
C ASP A 224 3.29 47.76 -10.15
N GLU A 225 3.76 48.05 -11.36
CA GLU A 225 3.92 47.08 -12.45
C GLU A 225 4.70 45.81 -12.06
N ASN A 226 5.67 45.90 -11.14
CA ASN A 226 6.44 44.75 -10.67
C ASN A 226 5.64 43.87 -9.70
N ASP A 227 4.72 44.46 -8.94
CA ASP A 227 3.85 43.76 -8.00
C ASP A 227 2.56 43.27 -8.68
N VAL A 228 2.11 43.89 -9.76
CA VAL A 228 0.97 43.41 -10.58
C VAL A 228 1.20 41.97 -11.04
N GLU A 229 2.34 41.65 -11.67
CA GLU A 229 2.69 40.27 -12.09
C GLU A 229 2.73 39.30 -10.89
N ARG A 230 3.38 39.71 -9.80
CA ARG A 230 3.54 38.89 -8.58
C ARG A 230 2.21 38.57 -7.92
N ILE A 231 1.36 39.58 -7.75
CA ILE A 231 0.03 39.44 -7.13
C ILE A 231 -0.91 38.69 -8.08
N ALA A 232 -0.84 38.88 -9.39
CA ALA A 232 -1.60 38.05 -10.34
C ALA A 232 -1.22 36.56 -10.22
N GLY A 233 0.08 36.26 -10.04
CA GLY A 233 0.59 34.90 -9.81
C GLY A 233 0.07 34.23 -8.52
N LEU A 234 -0.22 34.99 -7.45
CA LEU A 234 -0.77 34.45 -6.20
C LEU A 234 -2.17 33.83 -6.33
N ARG A 235 -2.82 33.94 -7.49
CA ARG A 235 -4.08 33.22 -7.78
C ARG A 235 -3.91 31.70 -7.84
N GLN A 236 -2.68 31.21 -8.04
CA GLN A 236 -2.36 29.79 -8.07
C GLN A 236 -2.13 29.25 -6.65
N VAL A 237 -3.02 28.36 -6.21
CA VAL A 237 -2.95 27.69 -4.91
C VAL A 237 -1.99 26.51 -5.01
N LEU A 238 -0.92 26.55 -4.23
CA LEU A 238 0.03 25.45 -4.10
C LEU A 238 -0.42 24.43 -3.04
N PRO A 239 -0.11 23.13 -3.19
CA PRO A 239 -0.36 22.12 -2.16
C PRO A 239 0.31 22.47 -0.83
N GLY A 240 -0.32 22.11 0.29
CA GLY A 240 0.24 22.34 1.62
C GLY A 240 1.46 21.44 1.89
N PRO A 241 2.31 21.77 2.90
CA PRO A 241 3.45 20.93 3.25
C PRO A 241 3.07 19.48 3.60
N ALA A 242 1.89 19.25 4.16
CA ALA A 242 1.36 17.91 4.43
C ALA A 242 1.00 17.15 3.14
N ASP A 243 0.51 17.84 2.11
CA ASP A 243 0.18 17.26 0.81
C ASP A 243 1.45 16.90 0.03
N VAL A 244 2.44 17.80 0.02
CA VAL A 244 3.78 17.54 -0.55
C VAL A 244 4.44 16.31 0.09
N VAL A 245 4.34 16.16 1.42
CA VAL A 245 4.79 14.95 2.12
C VAL A 245 3.96 13.74 1.70
N ARG A 246 2.62 13.82 1.67
CA ARG A 246 1.75 12.72 1.20
C ARG A 246 2.08 12.28 -0.23
N PHE A 247 2.38 13.20 -1.13
CA PHE A 247 2.76 12.91 -2.53
C PHE A 247 4.09 12.15 -2.60
N ALA A 248 5.08 12.53 -1.78
CA ALA A 248 6.34 11.80 -1.68
C ALA A 248 6.15 10.38 -1.10
N LEU A 249 5.33 10.23 -0.05
CA LEU A 249 5.09 8.96 0.63
C LEU A 249 4.25 7.98 -0.21
N ARG A 250 3.34 8.49 -1.05
CA ARG A 250 2.57 7.69 -2.02
C ARG A 250 3.30 7.49 -3.37
N ASP A 251 4.62 7.69 -3.41
CA ASP A 251 5.46 7.57 -4.62
C ASP A 251 4.96 8.41 -5.84
N VAL A 252 4.14 9.45 -5.64
CA VAL A 252 3.52 10.24 -6.73
C VAL A 252 4.55 10.97 -7.59
N TYR A 253 5.69 11.34 -7.01
CA TYR A 253 6.81 11.93 -7.74
C TYR A 253 7.65 10.92 -8.55
N ARG A 254 7.24 9.65 -8.63
CA ARG A 254 7.94 8.58 -9.35
C ARG A 254 7.04 7.99 -10.45
N PRO A 255 7.23 8.39 -11.72
CA PRO A 255 6.36 7.98 -12.83
C PRO A 255 6.22 6.46 -12.98
N GLU A 256 7.24 5.68 -12.65
CA GLU A 256 7.22 4.23 -12.70
C GLU A 256 6.29 3.60 -11.63
N ALA A 257 6.14 4.25 -10.47
CA ALA A 257 5.21 3.82 -9.42
C ALA A 257 3.78 4.26 -9.76
N VAL A 258 3.60 5.49 -10.25
CA VAL A 258 2.31 6.02 -10.73
C VAL A 258 1.73 5.15 -11.85
N ALA A 259 2.56 4.78 -12.84
CA ALA A 259 2.13 3.93 -13.94
C ALA A 259 1.87 2.47 -13.52
N ARG A 260 2.64 1.93 -12.56
CA ARG A 260 2.44 0.56 -12.05
C ARG A 260 1.21 0.41 -11.17
N GLY A 261 0.85 1.44 -10.40
CA GLY A 261 -0.38 1.48 -9.62
C GLY A 261 -1.61 1.96 -10.38
N ASP A 262 -1.46 2.35 -11.65
CA ASP A 262 -2.45 3.06 -12.48
C ASP A 262 -3.12 4.23 -11.73
N LEU A 263 -2.32 5.01 -10.99
CA LEU A 263 -2.83 5.98 -10.00
C LEU A 263 -3.56 7.17 -10.62
N LEU A 264 -3.58 7.30 -11.95
CA LEU A 264 -4.33 8.30 -12.71
C LEU A 264 -5.58 7.72 -13.40
N ALA A 265 -5.91 6.45 -13.18
CA ALA A 265 -7.19 5.86 -13.58
C ALA A 265 -8.38 6.66 -13.05
N ASP A 266 -9.50 6.64 -13.79
CA ASP A 266 -10.78 7.28 -13.45
C ASP A 266 -10.73 8.79 -13.10
N LEU A 267 -9.62 9.49 -13.42
CA LEU A 267 -9.47 10.94 -13.21
C LEU A 267 -10.56 11.72 -13.99
N PRO A 268 -11.49 12.42 -13.33
CA PRO A 268 -12.56 13.14 -14.01
C PRO A 268 -12.02 14.41 -14.69
N THR A 269 -12.27 14.54 -16.00
CA THR A 269 -11.86 15.73 -16.78
C THR A 269 -12.55 17.00 -16.28
N GLU A 270 -13.80 16.88 -15.84
CA GLU A 270 -14.58 17.93 -15.20
C GLU A 270 -13.92 18.42 -13.90
N GLY A 271 -13.29 17.50 -13.14
CA GLY A 271 -12.58 17.80 -11.90
C GLY A 271 -11.33 18.67 -12.10
N ILE A 272 -10.70 18.60 -13.28
CA ILE A 272 -9.56 19.47 -13.62
C ILE A 272 -10.05 20.92 -13.73
N ALA A 273 -11.12 21.16 -14.48
CA ALA A 273 -11.69 22.50 -14.63
C ALA A 273 -12.29 23.04 -13.31
N ASP A 274 -12.78 22.15 -12.43
CA ASP A 274 -13.22 22.53 -11.07
C ASP A 274 -12.04 22.92 -10.17
N ALA A 275 -10.88 22.25 -10.32
CA ALA A 275 -9.64 22.58 -9.61
C ALA A 275 -9.07 23.94 -10.04
N GLU A 276 -9.02 24.21 -11.35
CA GLU A 276 -8.58 25.49 -11.91
C GLU A 276 -9.44 26.65 -11.37
N ARG A 277 -10.76 26.43 -11.23
CA ARG A 277 -11.72 27.42 -10.70
C ARG A 277 -11.62 27.69 -9.19
N VAL A 278 -10.76 26.95 -8.47
CA VAL A 278 -10.29 27.28 -7.11
C VAL A 278 -8.81 27.65 -7.05
N GLY A 279 -8.15 27.81 -8.21
CA GLY A 279 -6.74 28.19 -8.34
C GLY A 279 -5.74 27.04 -8.29
N LEU A 280 -6.18 25.78 -8.20
CA LEU A 280 -5.30 24.62 -8.18
C LEU A 280 -4.96 24.21 -9.64
N ALA A 281 -3.69 24.25 -10.00
CA ALA A 281 -3.25 23.89 -11.36
C ALA A 281 -3.52 22.40 -11.69
N PRO A 282 -3.79 22.04 -12.97
CA PRO A 282 -4.04 20.66 -13.38
C PRO A 282 -2.97 19.66 -12.92
N GLU A 283 -1.69 20.07 -13.01
CA GLU A 283 -0.54 19.28 -12.60
C GLU A 283 -0.50 19.02 -11.09
N GLU A 284 -1.08 19.89 -10.26
CA GLU A 284 -1.21 19.66 -8.82
C GLU A 284 -2.45 18.80 -8.50
N PHE A 285 -3.57 19.00 -9.21
CA PHE A 285 -4.77 18.17 -9.06
C PHE A 285 -4.50 16.69 -9.38
N THR A 286 -3.73 16.40 -10.43
CA THR A 286 -3.31 15.02 -10.74
C THR A 286 -2.47 14.37 -9.63
N LYS A 287 -1.67 15.13 -8.87
CA LYS A 287 -0.93 14.61 -7.71
C LYS A 287 -1.85 14.32 -6.53
N PHE A 288 -2.81 15.21 -6.26
CA PHE A 288 -3.86 14.96 -5.28
C PHE A 288 -4.60 13.66 -5.60
N TRP A 289 -5.02 13.48 -6.87
CA TRP A 289 -5.67 12.25 -7.33
C TRP A 289 -4.79 11.01 -7.19
N ALA A 290 -3.53 11.04 -7.65
CA ALA A 290 -2.62 9.91 -7.52
C ALA A 290 -2.36 9.52 -6.05
N SER A 291 -2.41 10.48 -5.12
CA SER A 291 -2.26 10.24 -3.68
C SER A 291 -3.54 9.77 -2.96
N HIS A 292 -4.69 9.75 -3.64
CA HIS A 292 -6.00 9.57 -2.99
C HIS A 292 -6.33 8.11 -2.65
N TRP A 293 -5.78 7.17 -3.42
CA TRP A 293 -6.10 5.74 -3.37
C TRP A 293 -5.78 5.04 -2.04
N VAL A 294 -6.59 4.03 -1.71
CA VAL A 294 -6.36 3.11 -0.59
C VAL A 294 -5.58 1.88 -1.09
N LEU A 295 -4.30 1.81 -0.75
CA LEU A 295 -3.43 0.71 -1.15
C LEU A 295 -3.69 -0.57 -0.30
N PRO A 296 -3.37 -1.78 -0.82
CA PRO A 296 -3.52 -3.03 -0.06
C PRO A 296 -2.77 -3.02 1.27
N SER A 297 -3.42 -3.45 2.34
CA SER A 297 -2.80 -3.52 3.68
C SER A 297 -1.63 -4.51 3.72
N VAL A 298 -0.74 -4.36 4.71
CA VAL A 298 0.44 -5.24 4.90
C VAL A 298 0.04 -6.73 4.92
N GLY A 299 -1.06 -7.10 5.59
CA GLY A 299 -1.57 -8.48 5.58
C GLY A 299 -2.05 -8.96 4.21
N GLN A 300 -2.70 -8.09 3.42
CA GLN A 300 -3.08 -8.42 2.03
C GLN A 300 -1.84 -8.54 1.13
N ALA A 301 -0.84 -7.70 1.32
CA ALA A 301 0.42 -7.76 0.60
C ALA A 301 1.19 -9.07 0.90
N PHE A 302 1.20 -9.52 2.15
CA PHE A 302 1.72 -10.85 2.52
C PHE A 302 0.92 -11.96 1.86
N GLU A 303 -0.42 -11.90 1.86
CA GLU A 303 -1.24 -12.88 1.12
C GLU A 303 -0.96 -12.90 -0.39
N MET A 304 -0.71 -11.74 -1.01
CA MET A 304 -0.31 -11.63 -2.41
C MET A 304 1.05 -12.32 -2.66
N LEU A 305 2.04 -12.11 -1.79
CA LEU A 305 3.34 -12.81 -1.85
C LEU A 305 3.16 -14.34 -1.71
N HIS A 306 2.45 -14.81 -0.68
CA HIS A 306 2.24 -16.24 -0.44
C HIS A 306 1.45 -16.96 -1.56
N ARG A 307 0.61 -16.22 -2.29
CA ARG A 307 -0.14 -16.72 -3.45
C ARG A 307 0.66 -16.64 -4.77
N GLY A 308 1.88 -16.09 -4.76
CA GLY A 308 2.70 -15.88 -5.96
C GLY A 308 2.15 -14.80 -6.89
N VAL A 309 1.36 -13.85 -6.36
CA VAL A 309 0.77 -12.73 -7.12
C VAL A 309 1.76 -11.56 -7.26
N ILE A 310 2.70 -11.43 -6.31
CA ILE A 310 3.81 -10.46 -6.35
C ILE A 310 5.12 -11.12 -5.89
N SER A 311 6.26 -10.57 -6.32
CA SER A 311 7.60 -10.92 -5.83
C SER A 311 7.92 -10.31 -4.45
N LEU A 312 9.10 -10.65 -3.90
CA LEU A 312 9.62 -10.05 -2.68
C LEU A 312 10.00 -8.57 -2.87
N ASP A 313 10.63 -8.23 -3.99
CA ASP A 313 10.98 -6.85 -4.35
C ASP A 313 9.70 -6.00 -4.52
N GLU A 314 8.66 -6.61 -5.10
CA GLU A 314 7.35 -5.99 -5.28
C GLU A 314 6.63 -5.77 -3.94
N LEU A 315 6.83 -6.63 -2.94
CA LEU A 315 6.39 -6.41 -1.56
C LEU A 315 7.18 -5.26 -0.90
N GLN A 316 8.51 -5.22 -1.03
CA GLN A 316 9.32 -4.13 -0.49
C GLN A 316 8.93 -2.76 -1.08
N ASP A 317 8.62 -2.70 -2.38
CA ASP A 317 8.04 -1.55 -3.05
C ASP A 317 6.72 -1.12 -2.40
N LEU A 318 5.77 -2.05 -2.25
CA LEU A 318 4.45 -1.75 -1.67
C LEU A 318 4.52 -1.33 -0.20
N LEU A 319 5.44 -1.89 0.59
CA LEU A 319 5.69 -1.45 1.96
C LEU A 319 6.24 -0.02 2.01
N ARG A 320 7.08 0.40 1.05
CA ARG A 320 7.48 1.81 0.93
C ARG A 320 6.30 2.71 0.63
N THR A 321 5.48 2.38 -0.38
CA THR A 321 4.32 3.22 -0.78
C THR A 321 3.20 3.23 0.27
N GLN A 322 3.22 2.30 1.24
CA GLN A 322 2.39 2.30 2.44
C GLN A 322 2.95 3.11 3.63
N ASP A 323 4.02 3.88 3.43
CA ASP A 323 4.71 4.66 4.49
C ASP A 323 5.20 3.79 5.68
N ILE A 324 5.60 2.55 5.40
CA ILE A 324 6.39 1.78 6.37
C ILE A 324 7.80 2.35 6.37
N ALA A 325 8.28 2.84 7.52
CA ALA A 325 9.64 3.36 7.66
C ALA A 325 10.69 2.27 7.32
N PRO A 326 11.85 2.61 6.71
CA PRO A 326 12.76 1.61 6.13
C PRO A 326 13.21 0.48 7.07
N GLY A 327 13.67 0.81 8.29
CA GLY A 327 14.09 -0.14 9.32
C GLY A 327 12.94 -0.81 10.10
N TRP A 328 11.87 -1.14 9.37
CA TRP A 328 10.81 -2.08 9.78
C TRP A 328 10.35 -2.97 8.62
N ARG A 329 10.88 -2.78 7.40
CA ARG A 329 10.36 -3.46 6.20
C ARG A 329 10.83 -4.90 6.13
N ASP A 330 12.11 -5.14 6.40
CA ASP A 330 12.70 -6.47 6.36
C ASP A 330 12.25 -7.28 7.59
N GLU A 331 12.11 -6.63 8.76
CA GLU A 331 11.54 -7.20 9.98
C GLU A 331 10.07 -7.63 9.79
N LEU A 332 9.27 -6.84 9.06
CA LEU A 332 7.90 -7.22 8.67
C LEU A 332 7.89 -8.38 7.67
N ILE A 333 8.85 -8.42 6.74
CA ILE A 333 8.99 -9.50 5.75
C ILE A 333 9.37 -10.83 6.41
N GLU A 334 10.26 -10.82 7.41
CA GLU A 334 10.63 -12.03 8.16
C GLU A 334 9.41 -12.68 8.84
N ILE A 335 8.49 -11.88 9.39
CA ILE A 335 7.26 -12.37 10.04
C ILE A 335 6.08 -12.60 9.08
N ALA A 336 6.24 -12.39 7.76
CA ALA A 336 5.18 -12.66 6.80
C ALA A 336 4.84 -14.16 6.76
N PHE A 337 5.87 -15.01 6.76
CA PHE A 337 5.73 -16.46 6.60
C PHE A 337 5.24 -17.15 7.88
N ARG A 338 4.43 -18.21 7.71
CA ARG A 338 3.91 -19.01 8.82
C ARG A 338 4.99 -19.90 9.43
N VAL A 339 5.15 -19.82 10.75
CA VAL A 339 5.97 -20.76 11.51
C VAL A 339 5.37 -22.18 11.45
N ILE A 340 6.22 -23.20 11.36
CA ILE A 340 5.84 -24.62 11.34
C ILE A 340 5.03 -24.94 12.61
N THR A 341 3.94 -25.70 12.50
CA THR A 341 3.04 -25.96 13.65
C THR A 341 3.66 -26.91 14.68
N ARG A 342 3.17 -26.85 15.94
CA ARG A 342 3.52 -27.81 17.01
C ARG A 342 3.31 -29.28 16.63
N VAL A 343 2.34 -29.58 15.77
CA VAL A 343 2.06 -30.95 15.37
C VAL A 343 3.10 -31.41 14.36
N ASP A 344 3.41 -30.56 13.38
CA ASP A 344 4.27 -30.92 12.26
C ASP A 344 5.75 -30.91 12.65
N ILE A 345 6.20 -30.02 13.54
CA ILE A 345 7.58 -30.04 14.02
C ILE A 345 7.90 -31.30 14.85
N ARG A 346 6.95 -31.81 15.65
CA ARG A 346 7.11 -33.09 16.37
C ARG A 346 7.12 -34.29 15.43
N ARG A 347 6.31 -34.24 14.35
CA ARG A 347 6.40 -35.25 13.27
C ARG A 347 7.76 -35.20 12.59
N MET A 348 8.24 -34.01 12.20
CA MET A 348 9.57 -33.84 11.62
C MET A 348 10.68 -34.36 12.54
N TYR A 349 10.58 -34.20 13.86
CA TYR A 349 11.51 -34.81 14.81
C TYR A 349 11.44 -36.34 14.80
N ARG A 350 10.23 -36.92 14.92
CA ARG A 350 10.02 -38.39 14.88
C ARG A 350 10.55 -39.02 13.58
N GLU A 351 10.36 -38.37 12.44
CA GLU A 351 10.85 -38.81 11.12
C GLU A 351 12.35 -38.49 10.88
N GLY A 352 13.06 -37.90 11.86
CA GLY A 352 14.49 -37.53 11.73
C GLY A 352 14.78 -36.35 10.80
N ILE A 353 13.75 -35.60 10.39
CA ILE A 353 13.83 -34.42 9.51
C ILE A 353 14.25 -33.16 10.30
N ALA A 354 13.96 -33.11 11.61
CA ALA A 354 14.34 -32.02 12.50
C ALA A 354 15.18 -32.55 13.69
N ASP A 355 16.19 -31.78 14.11
CA ASP A 355 16.93 -32.01 15.36
C ASP A 355 16.24 -31.34 16.56
N GLU A 356 16.66 -31.70 17.77
CA GLU A 356 16.17 -31.12 19.04
C GLU A 356 16.22 -29.58 19.03
N ARG A 357 17.34 -29.03 18.56
CA ARG A 357 17.53 -27.59 18.40
C ARG A 357 16.48 -26.97 17.49
N LYS A 358 16.17 -27.59 16.33
CA LYS A 358 15.16 -27.06 15.40
C LYS A 358 13.74 -27.17 15.97
N VAL A 359 13.46 -28.17 16.80
CA VAL A 359 12.20 -28.26 17.57
C VAL A 359 12.09 -27.07 18.53
N LEU A 360 13.14 -26.83 19.34
CA LEU A 360 13.21 -25.72 20.30
C LEU A 360 13.07 -24.35 19.61
N GLU A 361 13.86 -24.09 18.57
CA GLU A 361 13.80 -22.86 17.74
C GLU A 361 12.39 -22.61 17.20
N THR A 362 11.68 -23.67 16.79
CA THR A 362 10.34 -23.56 16.21
C THR A 362 9.29 -23.24 17.29
N TYR A 363 9.40 -23.77 18.51
CA TYR A 363 8.52 -23.36 19.61
C TYR A 363 8.76 -21.91 20.04
N VAL A 364 10.02 -21.47 20.14
CA VAL A 364 10.35 -20.07 20.43
C VAL A 364 9.79 -19.14 19.33
N ALA A 365 9.93 -19.51 18.06
CA ALA A 365 9.37 -18.75 16.94
C ALA A 365 7.82 -18.69 16.93
N GLN A 366 7.13 -19.66 17.55
CA GLN A 366 5.68 -19.60 17.77
C GLN A 366 5.27 -18.70 18.95
N GLY A 367 6.22 -18.12 19.68
CA GLY A 367 5.96 -17.25 20.84
C GLY A 367 5.87 -17.97 22.18
N TYR A 368 6.35 -19.22 22.30
CA TYR A 368 6.51 -19.87 23.61
C TYR A 368 7.68 -19.25 24.39
N THR A 369 7.59 -19.25 25.72
CA THR A 369 8.74 -18.87 26.57
C THR A 369 9.88 -19.87 26.39
N GLN A 370 11.11 -19.49 26.75
CA GLN A 370 12.26 -20.39 26.68
C GLN A 370 12.05 -21.69 27.50
N GLU A 371 11.38 -21.58 28.65
CA GLU A 371 11.07 -22.68 29.56
C GLU A 371 9.96 -23.59 29.01
N ASP A 372 8.88 -23.01 28.46
CA ASP A 372 7.82 -23.77 27.77
C ASP A 372 8.38 -24.48 26.53
N ALA A 373 9.21 -23.79 25.75
CA ALA A 373 9.80 -24.32 24.52
C ALA A 373 10.77 -25.48 24.80
N GLN A 374 11.53 -25.42 25.89
CA GLN A 374 12.34 -26.54 26.40
C GLN A 374 11.43 -27.71 26.82
N SER A 375 10.44 -27.45 27.68
CA SER A 375 9.49 -28.46 28.16
C SER A 375 8.73 -29.18 27.02
N LEU A 376 8.32 -28.43 25.99
CA LEU A 376 7.65 -28.96 24.80
C LEU A 376 8.60 -29.71 23.85
N THR A 377 9.91 -29.45 23.94
CA THR A 377 10.96 -30.17 23.21
C THR A 377 11.27 -31.49 23.90
N GLU A 378 11.49 -31.49 25.22
CA GLU A 378 11.63 -32.73 26.01
C GLU A 378 10.43 -33.66 25.82
N PHE A 379 9.21 -33.11 25.83
CA PHE A 379 8.00 -33.86 25.50
C PHE A 379 8.02 -34.47 24.09
N ALA A 380 8.53 -33.75 23.09
CA ALA A 380 8.64 -34.26 21.71
C ALA A 380 9.66 -35.40 21.57
N ILE A 381 10.76 -35.33 22.33
CA ILE A 381 11.76 -36.39 22.41
C ILE A 381 11.16 -37.63 23.09
N ALA A 382 10.42 -37.45 24.18
CA ALA A 382 9.74 -38.54 24.89
C ALA A 382 8.67 -39.23 24.03
N ASP A 383 7.81 -38.45 23.36
CA ASP A 383 6.78 -38.92 22.40
C ASP A 383 7.40 -39.83 21.33
N ALA A 384 8.46 -39.37 20.65
CA ALA A 384 9.16 -40.17 19.64
C ALA A 384 9.92 -41.38 20.21
N THR A 385 10.37 -41.32 21.48
CA THR A 385 11.09 -42.42 22.14
C THR A 385 10.15 -43.53 22.63
N ILE A 386 8.88 -43.21 22.92
CA ILE A 386 7.84 -44.20 23.27
C ILE A 386 7.48 -45.01 22.01
N ASP A 387 7.13 -44.35 20.91
CA ASP A 387 6.83 -45.02 19.63
C ASP A 387 7.98 -45.93 19.15
N ALA A 388 9.23 -45.53 19.40
CA ALA A 388 10.42 -46.31 19.03
C ALA A 388 10.71 -47.52 19.96
N ARG A 389 9.92 -47.74 21.02
CA ARG A 389 10.13 -48.82 22.01
C ARG A 389 8.96 -49.80 22.13
N GLU A 390 7.78 -49.46 21.66
CA GLU A 390 6.63 -50.36 21.67
C GLU A 390 6.78 -51.46 20.60
N LEU A 391 7.31 -52.63 21.02
CA LEU A 391 7.08 -53.87 20.29
C LEU A 391 5.57 -54.05 20.11
N THR A 392 5.08 -54.14 18.87
CA THR A 392 3.64 -54.30 18.68
C THR A 392 3.17 -55.66 19.24
N LYS A 393 1.89 -55.75 19.62
CA LYS A 393 1.22 -57.01 20.00
C LYS A 393 1.56 -58.17 19.05
N SER A 394 1.61 -57.90 17.75
CA SER A 394 1.97 -58.87 16.71
C SER A 394 3.41 -59.39 16.83
N GLU A 395 4.35 -58.53 17.20
CA GLU A 395 5.78 -58.87 17.35
C GLU A 395 6.04 -59.61 18.66
N VAL A 396 5.42 -59.20 19.77
CA VAL A 396 5.49 -59.94 21.04
C VAL A 396 4.93 -61.36 20.88
N ILE A 397 3.76 -61.49 20.24
CA ILE A 397 3.17 -62.81 19.93
C ILE A 397 4.08 -63.64 19.01
N LYS A 398 4.73 -63.02 18.02
CA LYS A 398 5.65 -63.70 17.09
C LYS A 398 6.92 -64.20 17.79
N LEU A 399 7.54 -63.36 18.63
CA LEU A 399 8.73 -63.72 19.41
C LEU A 399 8.45 -64.91 20.35
N TYR A 400 7.26 -64.95 20.96
CA TYR A 400 6.81 -66.10 21.74
C TYR A 400 6.52 -67.35 20.86
N GLN A 401 5.83 -67.18 19.73
CA GLN A 401 5.48 -68.27 18.82
C GLN A 401 6.71 -68.97 18.21
N ASP A 402 7.73 -68.20 17.79
CA ASP A 402 8.99 -68.78 17.28
C ASP A 402 9.93 -69.22 18.43
N GLY A 403 9.59 -68.94 19.70
CA GLY A 403 10.27 -69.46 20.89
C GLY A 403 11.51 -68.68 21.31
N ALA A 404 11.64 -67.42 20.91
CA ALA A 404 12.75 -66.52 21.26
C ALA A 404 12.57 -65.80 22.62
N MET A 405 11.44 -66.01 23.29
CA MET A 405 11.00 -65.33 24.51
C MET A 405 10.23 -66.29 25.40
N THR A 406 10.27 -66.11 26.73
CA THR A 406 9.53 -66.95 27.69
C THR A 406 8.07 -66.52 27.81
N ARG A 407 7.25 -67.36 28.46
CA ARG A 407 5.84 -67.03 28.73
C ARG A 407 5.70 -65.87 29.74
N ALA A 408 6.66 -65.69 30.65
CA ALA A 408 6.59 -64.62 31.66
C ALA A 408 6.82 -63.26 31.00
N ASP A 409 7.94 -63.09 30.29
CA ASP A 409 8.27 -61.88 29.54
C ASP A 409 7.20 -61.55 28.48
N ALA A 410 6.58 -62.56 27.86
CA ALA A 410 5.47 -62.36 26.94
C ALA A 410 4.19 -61.82 27.59
N VAL A 411 3.89 -62.20 28.84
CA VAL A 411 2.79 -61.62 29.62
C VAL A 411 3.13 -60.20 30.04
N GLU A 412 4.33 -59.97 30.60
CA GLU A 412 4.79 -58.65 31.06
C GLU A 412 4.74 -57.59 29.94
N LEU A 413 5.20 -57.95 28.73
CA LEU A 413 5.13 -57.07 27.57
C LEU A 413 3.70 -56.85 27.06
N LEU A 414 2.83 -57.87 27.06
CA LEU A 414 1.44 -57.70 26.61
C LEU A 414 0.59 -56.91 27.61
N ASP A 415 0.78 -57.12 28.92
CA ASP A 415 0.18 -56.31 29.98
C ASP A 415 0.66 -54.84 29.87
N GLY A 416 1.95 -54.61 29.60
CA GLY A 416 2.51 -53.28 29.35
C GLY A 416 1.93 -52.57 28.12
N LEU A 417 1.53 -53.33 27.10
CA LEU A 417 0.80 -52.84 25.92
C LEU A 417 -0.73 -52.75 26.13
N GLY A 418 -1.21 -52.90 27.37
CA GLY A 418 -2.61 -52.77 27.76
C GLY A 418 -3.49 -54.01 27.53
N PHE A 419 -2.93 -55.13 27.06
CA PHE A 419 -3.67 -56.39 26.86
C PHE A 419 -3.70 -57.23 28.14
N ALA A 420 -4.39 -56.73 29.16
CA ALA A 420 -4.37 -57.33 30.49
C ALA A 420 -5.25 -58.59 30.64
N GLY A 421 -4.73 -59.61 31.32
CA GLY A 421 -5.53 -60.72 31.84
C GLY A 421 -6.01 -61.74 30.77
N PRO A 422 -7.30 -62.14 30.75
CA PRO A 422 -7.75 -63.31 29.96
C PRO A 422 -7.44 -63.27 28.46
N GLU A 423 -7.38 -62.08 27.84
CA GLU A 423 -7.05 -62.00 26.41
C GLU A 423 -5.62 -62.48 26.13
N THR A 424 -4.65 -62.06 26.94
CA THR A 424 -3.24 -62.47 26.81
C THR A 424 -3.05 -63.96 27.03
N GLU A 425 -3.78 -64.58 27.97
CA GLU A 425 -3.81 -66.03 28.13
C GLU A 425 -4.26 -66.74 26.83
N TRP A 426 -5.36 -66.29 26.20
CA TRP A 426 -5.84 -66.87 24.93
C TRP A 426 -4.85 -66.64 23.76
N LEU A 427 -4.22 -65.47 23.68
CA LEU A 427 -3.26 -65.12 22.63
C LEU A 427 -2.00 -66.00 22.71
N LEU A 428 -1.47 -66.21 23.92
CA LEU A 428 -0.30 -67.06 24.14
C LEU A 428 -0.62 -68.55 23.90
N VAL A 429 -1.79 -69.04 24.35
CA VAL A 429 -2.24 -70.42 24.03
C VAL A 429 -2.39 -70.63 22.52
N LEU A 430 -2.93 -69.65 21.78
CA LEU A 430 -3.03 -69.71 20.32
C LEU A 430 -1.65 -69.70 19.63
N ALA A 431 -0.70 -68.93 20.14
CA ALA A 431 0.68 -68.90 19.65
C ALA A 431 1.40 -70.23 19.91
N GLU A 432 1.25 -70.81 21.10
CA GLU A 432 1.82 -72.13 21.45
C GLU A 432 1.21 -73.26 20.58
N PHE A 433 -0.10 -73.23 20.33
CA PHE A 433 -0.75 -74.17 19.41
C PHE A 433 -0.20 -74.05 17.98
N ARG A 434 -0.03 -72.82 17.46
CA ARG A 434 0.58 -72.57 16.14
C ARG A 434 2.03 -73.06 16.07
N ARG A 435 2.81 -72.85 17.13
CA ARG A 435 4.18 -73.39 17.27
C ARG A 435 4.16 -74.92 17.18
N PHE A 436 3.31 -75.58 17.95
CA PHE A 436 3.20 -77.04 17.96
C PHE A 436 2.77 -77.60 16.59
N ALA A 437 1.79 -76.98 15.93
CA ALA A 437 1.37 -77.35 14.58
C ALA A 437 2.52 -77.27 13.55
N LYS A 438 3.27 -76.16 13.54
CA LYS A 438 4.47 -75.95 12.70
C LYS A 438 5.55 -77.01 12.92
N PHE A 439 5.78 -77.43 14.17
CA PHE A 439 6.70 -78.54 14.47
C PHE A 439 6.16 -79.90 13.99
N ARG A 440 4.86 -80.17 14.15
CA ARG A 440 4.22 -81.40 13.67
C ARG A 440 4.29 -81.52 12.16
N GLU A 441 3.96 -80.46 11.43
CA GLU A 441 4.05 -80.37 9.97
C GLU A 441 5.47 -80.67 9.45
N LEU A 442 6.50 -80.04 10.04
CA LEU A 442 7.90 -80.29 9.70
C LEU A 442 8.34 -81.73 9.99
N ALA A 443 7.78 -82.37 11.02
CA ALA A 443 8.04 -83.78 11.31
C ALA A 443 7.33 -84.71 10.30
N VAL A 444 6.06 -84.47 9.98
CA VAL A 444 5.28 -85.20 8.96
C VAL A 444 5.97 -85.12 7.59
N SER A 445 6.41 -83.92 7.18
CA SER A 445 7.14 -83.69 5.92
C SER A 445 8.46 -84.48 5.86
N ARG A 446 9.18 -84.63 6.98
CA ARG A 446 10.37 -85.48 7.07
C ARG A 446 10.07 -86.98 6.95
N VAL A 447 8.87 -87.43 7.33
CA VAL A 447 8.43 -88.82 7.07
C VAL A 447 8.08 -88.97 5.60
N ARG A 448 7.29 -88.05 5.01
CA ARG A 448 6.94 -88.04 3.57
C ARG A 448 8.16 -88.24 2.68
N SER A 449 9.17 -87.38 2.79
CA SER A 449 10.36 -87.43 1.94
C SER A 449 11.23 -88.68 2.13
N ARG A 450 11.06 -89.42 3.24
CA ARG A 450 11.70 -90.73 3.44
C ARG A 450 10.83 -91.88 2.93
N TYR A 451 9.51 -91.74 2.99
CA TYR A 451 8.56 -92.73 2.51
C TYR A 451 8.49 -92.76 0.98
N VAL A 452 8.25 -91.61 0.33
CA VAL A 452 8.17 -91.47 -1.13
C VAL A 452 9.48 -91.93 -1.79
N GLY A 453 10.62 -91.41 -1.32
CA GLY A 453 11.97 -91.83 -1.73
C GLY A 453 12.39 -93.23 -1.27
N ARG A 454 11.44 -94.12 -0.94
CA ARG A 454 11.58 -95.56 -0.69
C ARG A 454 12.55 -95.96 0.45
N ARG A 455 12.86 -95.05 1.38
CA ARG A 455 13.73 -95.27 2.56
C ARG A 455 12.97 -95.72 3.82
N LEU A 456 11.65 -95.83 3.76
CA LEU A 456 10.79 -96.43 4.79
C LEU A 456 9.78 -97.38 4.11
N SER A 457 9.39 -98.44 4.81
CA SER A 457 8.18 -99.22 4.51
C SER A 457 6.92 -98.52 5.04
N GLN A 458 5.75 -99.01 4.61
CA GLN A 458 4.45 -98.41 4.98
C GLN A 458 4.21 -98.47 6.49
N SER A 459 4.52 -99.62 7.11
CA SER A 459 4.44 -99.80 8.56
C SER A 459 5.42 -98.91 9.34
N GLU A 460 6.63 -98.68 8.84
CA GLU A 460 7.60 -97.75 9.46
C GLU A 460 7.16 -96.29 9.34
N ALA A 461 6.58 -95.89 8.21
CA ALA A 461 6.04 -94.54 8.02
C ALA A 461 4.82 -94.30 8.91
N SER A 462 3.86 -95.23 8.97
CA SER A 462 2.73 -95.18 9.91
C SER A 462 3.22 -95.11 11.36
N THR A 463 4.17 -95.96 11.76
CA THR A 463 4.78 -95.93 13.11
C THR A 463 5.47 -94.59 13.41
N ALA A 464 6.07 -93.94 12.42
CA ALA A 464 6.68 -92.63 12.59
C ALA A 464 5.63 -91.52 12.77
N LEU A 465 4.52 -91.57 12.03
CA LEU A 465 3.41 -90.63 12.15
C LEU A 465 2.63 -90.80 13.47
N ASP A 466 2.42 -92.04 13.93
CA ASP A 466 1.85 -92.34 15.25
C ASP A 466 2.70 -91.70 16.37
N ARG A 467 4.04 -91.80 16.28
CA ARG A 467 4.98 -91.17 17.22
C ARG A 467 5.03 -89.64 17.14
N ILE A 468 4.58 -89.06 16.02
CA ILE A 468 4.44 -87.60 15.82
C ILE A 468 3.08 -87.10 16.36
N GLY A 469 2.17 -87.99 16.73
CA GLY A 469 0.83 -87.64 17.22
C GLY A 469 -0.13 -87.24 16.09
N VAL A 470 0.07 -87.79 14.89
CA VAL A 470 -0.91 -87.72 13.80
C VAL A 470 -2.07 -88.66 14.13
N VAL A 471 -3.32 -88.23 13.93
CA VAL A 471 -4.48 -89.10 14.23
C VAL A 471 -4.60 -90.21 13.16
N PRO A 472 -5.10 -91.42 13.50
CA PRO A 472 -5.09 -92.56 12.55
C PRO A 472 -5.70 -92.26 11.18
N THR A 473 -6.83 -91.54 11.13
CA THR A 473 -7.48 -91.14 9.88
C THR A 473 -6.68 -90.13 9.05
N GLU A 474 -5.94 -89.21 9.69
CA GLU A 474 -5.03 -88.27 9.03
C GLU A 474 -3.78 -89.01 8.52
N ARG A 475 -3.24 -89.92 9.32
CA ARG A 475 -2.11 -90.80 8.97
C ARG A 475 -2.43 -91.66 7.76
N ASP A 476 -3.57 -92.35 7.76
CA ASP A 476 -3.93 -93.28 6.69
C ASP A 476 -4.16 -92.51 5.36
N ASN A 477 -4.86 -91.37 5.41
CA ASN A 477 -4.97 -90.45 4.26
C ASN A 477 -3.62 -89.94 3.74
N LEU A 478 -2.66 -89.65 4.63
CA LEU A 478 -1.31 -89.21 4.25
C LEU A 478 -0.50 -90.34 3.60
N ILE A 479 -0.62 -91.58 4.11
CA ILE A 479 0.02 -92.75 3.52
C ILE A 479 -0.54 -93.03 2.11
N ASP A 480 -1.87 -93.06 1.95
CA ASP A 480 -2.52 -93.25 0.65
C ASP A 480 -2.10 -92.18 -0.39
N LEU A 481 -2.02 -90.91 0.03
CA LEU A 481 -1.52 -89.82 -0.80
C LEU A 481 -0.05 -90.05 -1.22
N TRP A 482 0.81 -90.43 -0.28
CA TRP A 482 2.23 -90.64 -0.55
C TRP A 482 2.54 -91.94 -1.28
N ASP A 483 1.65 -92.94 -1.25
CA ASP A 483 1.76 -94.12 -2.08
C ASP A 483 1.56 -93.77 -3.57
N GLY A 484 0.63 -92.87 -3.89
CA GLY A 484 0.51 -92.28 -5.23
C GLY A 484 1.78 -91.53 -5.69
N GLU A 485 2.40 -90.73 -4.80
CA GLU A 485 3.67 -90.06 -5.07
C GLU A 485 4.84 -91.07 -5.24
N ARG A 486 4.87 -92.11 -4.41
CA ARG A 486 5.90 -93.16 -4.38
C ARG A 486 5.88 -94.02 -5.64
N ASP A 487 4.70 -94.29 -6.21
CA ASP A 487 4.59 -95.05 -7.46
C ASP A 487 4.84 -94.20 -8.71
N ALA A 488 4.69 -92.88 -8.63
CA ALA A 488 5.19 -91.95 -9.64
C ALA A 488 6.74 -91.87 -9.64
N GLU A 489 7.40 -91.94 -8.48
CA GLU A 489 8.86 -92.09 -8.37
C GLU A 489 9.34 -93.52 -8.69
N ARG A 490 9.13 -93.97 -9.94
CA ARG A 490 9.80 -95.14 -10.53
C ARG A 490 10.99 -94.68 -11.40
N PRO A 491 12.22 -95.18 -11.15
CA PRO A 491 13.37 -94.86 -12.00
C PRO A 491 13.19 -95.42 -13.41
N SER A 492 12.99 -94.54 -14.39
CA SER A 492 13.05 -94.87 -15.82
C SER A 492 14.48 -94.74 -16.37
N LEU A 493 14.76 -95.41 -17.49
CA LEU A 493 15.99 -95.18 -18.24
C LEU A 493 15.93 -93.77 -18.85
N THR A 494 17.02 -93.00 -18.83
CA THR A 494 17.04 -91.70 -19.50
C THR A 494 17.02 -91.87 -21.02
N MET A 495 16.50 -90.89 -21.76
CA MET A 495 16.46 -90.90 -23.24
C MET A 495 17.81 -91.28 -23.86
N ALA A 496 18.91 -90.67 -23.37
CA ALA A 496 20.28 -90.91 -23.84
C ALA A 496 20.94 -92.19 -23.29
N LEU A 497 20.25 -92.93 -22.41
CA LEU A 497 20.62 -94.30 -22.05
C LEU A 497 19.86 -95.30 -22.93
N VAL A 498 18.56 -95.08 -23.20
CA VAL A 498 17.79 -95.86 -24.20
C VAL A 498 18.47 -95.78 -25.57
N GLY A 499 18.89 -94.59 -26.00
CA GLY A 499 19.60 -94.41 -27.26
C GLY A 499 20.94 -95.14 -27.35
N ARG A 500 21.73 -95.13 -26.27
CA ARG A 500 22.98 -95.92 -26.23
C ARG A 500 22.72 -97.42 -26.23
N LEU A 501 21.67 -97.91 -25.55
CA LEU A 501 21.31 -99.32 -25.62
C LEU A 501 20.89 -99.77 -27.03
N TYR A 502 20.42 -98.86 -27.89
CA TYR A 502 20.10 -99.12 -29.30
C TYR A 502 21.33 -98.98 -30.21
N ASP A 503 22.19 -97.99 -29.97
CA ASP A 503 23.50 -97.81 -30.61
C ASP A 503 24.43 -99.02 -30.36
N ASP A 504 24.47 -99.52 -29.12
CA ASP A 504 25.23 -100.71 -28.66
C ASP A 504 24.60 -102.07 -29.07
N ASP A 505 23.50 -102.11 -29.83
CA ASP A 505 22.75 -103.33 -30.23
C ASP A 505 22.21 -104.19 -29.05
N ILE A 506 21.95 -103.56 -27.90
CA ILE A 506 21.42 -104.21 -26.69
C ILE A 506 19.89 -104.28 -26.68
N ILE A 507 19.20 -103.34 -27.36
CA ILE A 507 17.75 -103.35 -27.57
C ILE A 507 17.39 -103.13 -29.04
N THR A 508 16.21 -103.60 -29.47
CA THR A 508 15.74 -103.38 -30.85
C THR A 508 15.28 -101.93 -31.09
N GLU A 509 15.10 -101.55 -32.36
CA GLU A 509 14.47 -100.26 -32.69
C GLU A 509 13.05 -100.17 -32.09
N GLU A 510 12.27 -101.25 -32.14
CA GLU A 510 10.92 -101.30 -31.59
C GLU A 510 10.91 -101.15 -30.06
N ASP A 511 11.84 -101.80 -29.34
CA ASP A 511 12.08 -101.56 -27.91
C ASP A 511 12.44 -100.09 -27.61
N ALA A 512 13.33 -99.50 -28.41
CA ALA A 512 13.78 -98.12 -28.22
C ALA A 512 12.62 -97.14 -28.44
N ARG A 513 11.84 -97.33 -29.51
CA ARG A 513 10.61 -96.58 -29.82
C ARG A 513 9.59 -96.65 -28.68
N VAL A 514 9.30 -97.86 -28.16
CA VAL A 514 8.39 -98.04 -27.02
C VAL A 514 8.90 -97.28 -25.79
N ARG A 515 10.18 -97.45 -25.42
CA ARG A 515 10.77 -96.82 -24.23
C ARG A 515 10.85 -95.30 -24.32
N TRP A 516 11.11 -94.74 -25.50
CA TRP A 516 11.01 -93.29 -25.70
C TRP A 516 9.55 -92.80 -25.69
N GLY A 517 8.59 -93.61 -26.14
CA GLY A 517 7.15 -93.36 -25.97
C GLY A 517 6.71 -93.33 -24.51
N GLU A 518 7.18 -94.26 -23.68
CA GLU A 518 6.97 -94.27 -22.21
C GLU A 518 7.56 -93.04 -21.52
N LEU A 519 8.64 -92.48 -22.07
CA LEU A 519 9.25 -91.22 -21.62
C LEU A 519 8.52 -89.96 -22.14
N GLY A 520 7.45 -90.11 -22.92
CA GLY A 520 6.60 -89.01 -23.41
C GLY A 520 7.08 -88.31 -24.68
N TYR A 521 8.06 -88.87 -25.42
CA TYR A 521 8.48 -88.34 -26.71
C TYR A 521 7.41 -88.61 -27.79
N ARG A 522 7.28 -87.69 -28.76
CA ARG A 522 6.33 -87.87 -29.88
C ARG A 522 6.95 -88.76 -30.94
N SER A 523 6.13 -89.41 -31.76
CA SER A 523 6.60 -90.27 -32.87
C SER A 523 7.64 -89.58 -33.76
N THR A 524 7.40 -88.31 -34.12
CA THR A 524 8.33 -87.48 -34.90
C THR A 524 9.70 -87.30 -34.24
N ASP A 525 9.73 -87.21 -32.92
CA ASP A 525 10.95 -87.00 -32.14
C ASP A 525 11.68 -88.33 -31.95
N ILE A 526 10.91 -89.41 -31.80
CA ILE A 526 11.38 -90.80 -31.76
C ILE A 526 12.02 -91.20 -33.09
N ASP A 527 11.46 -90.81 -34.25
CA ASP A 527 12.07 -91.05 -35.57
C ASP A 527 13.44 -90.36 -35.70
N LEU A 528 13.58 -89.15 -35.18
CA LEU A 528 14.86 -88.43 -35.13
C LEU A 528 15.85 -89.07 -34.15
N LEU A 529 15.37 -89.63 -33.02
CA LEU A 529 16.20 -90.36 -32.07
C LEU A 529 16.72 -91.69 -32.65
N VAL A 530 15.87 -92.45 -33.35
CA VAL A 530 16.27 -93.64 -34.11
C VAL A 530 17.38 -93.26 -35.10
N LEU A 531 17.13 -92.28 -35.98
CA LEU A 531 18.10 -91.87 -37.00
C LEU A 531 19.43 -91.38 -36.41
N ASN A 532 19.39 -90.68 -35.27
CA ASN A 532 20.58 -90.22 -34.56
C ASN A 532 21.41 -91.37 -33.95
N TYR A 533 20.75 -92.42 -33.46
CA TYR A 533 21.40 -93.56 -32.80
C TYR A 533 21.58 -94.80 -33.71
N SER A 534 21.15 -94.75 -34.97
CA SER A 534 21.46 -95.75 -36.00
C SER A 534 22.63 -95.35 -36.93
N GLY A 535 23.25 -94.20 -36.70
CA GLY A 535 24.36 -93.69 -37.52
C GLY A 535 23.96 -93.11 -38.88
N GLY A 536 22.66 -93.07 -39.20
CA GLY A 536 22.11 -92.48 -40.43
C GLY A 536 21.48 -93.46 -41.41
N ASP A 537 21.57 -94.78 -41.17
CA ASP A 537 20.84 -95.81 -41.92
C ASP A 537 19.94 -96.62 -40.96
N PRO A 538 18.62 -96.72 -41.17
CA PRO A 538 17.74 -97.49 -40.30
C PRO A 538 17.72 -99.01 -40.58
N GLU A 539 18.01 -99.47 -41.80
CA GLU A 539 17.71 -100.86 -42.19
C GLU A 539 18.79 -101.88 -41.74
N ASP A 540 19.99 -101.40 -41.43
CA ASP A 540 21.20 -102.22 -41.20
C ASP A 540 21.22 -103.00 -39.86
N LYS A 541 20.23 -102.78 -38.97
CA LYS A 541 20.17 -103.35 -37.60
C LYS A 541 18.99 -104.31 -37.35
N THR A 542 18.37 -104.87 -38.38
CA THR A 542 17.16 -105.70 -38.28
C THR A 542 17.34 -107.13 -37.71
N SER A 543 18.52 -107.53 -37.24
CA SER A 543 18.76 -108.89 -36.71
C SER A 543 19.67 -108.94 -35.46
N GLY A 544 19.05 -109.12 -34.28
CA GLY A 544 19.75 -109.16 -32.99
C GLY A 544 20.56 -110.45 -32.70
N PRO A 545 21.38 -110.45 -31.62
CA PRO A 545 22.40 -111.49 -31.40
C PRO A 545 21.88 -112.86 -30.95
N LYS A 546 22.58 -113.93 -31.38
CA LYS A 546 22.26 -115.33 -31.03
C LYS A 546 22.77 -115.72 -29.64
N ALA A 547 21.89 -116.26 -28.80
CA ALA A 547 22.29 -116.92 -27.55
C ALA A 547 23.13 -118.18 -27.82
N LYS A 548 24.24 -118.36 -27.09
CA LYS A 548 25.11 -119.55 -27.19
C LYS A 548 24.51 -120.73 -26.42
N GLN A 549 24.21 -121.81 -27.14
CA GLN A 549 24.05 -123.16 -26.56
C GLN A 549 25.38 -123.92 -26.60
N LEU A 550 25.51 -124.99 -25.82
CA LEU A 550 26.63 -125.95 -25.91
C LEU A 550 26.72 -126.51 -27.33
N THR A 551 27.94 -126.72 -27.85
CA THR A 551 28.08 -127.30 -29.18
C THR A 551 27.98 -128.82 -29.14
N LYS A 552 27.66 -129.39 -30.31
CA LYS A 552 27.71 -130.84 -30.58
C LYS A 552 29.00 -131.50 -30.06
N SER A 553 30.14 -130.82 -30.22
CA SER A 553 31.47 -131.31 -29.85
C SER A 553 31.69 -131.34 -28.33
N ASP A 554 31.12 -130.38 -27.61
CA ASP A 554 31.27 -130.28 -26.15
C ASP A 554 30.49 -131.40 -25.46
N ILE A 555 29.27 -131.69 -25.94
CA ILE A 555 28.44 -132.83 -25.50
C ILE A 555 29.16 -134.15 -25.80
N GLY A 556 29.73 -134.31 -27.00
CA GLY A 556 30.47 -135.52 -27.38
C GLY A 556 31.73 -135.75 -26.53
N ARG A 557 32.42 -134.66 -26.15
CA ARG A 557 33.56 -134.74 -25.22
C ARG A 557 33.10 -135.11 -23.81
N ALA A 558 32.05 -134.49 -23.29
CA ALA A 558 31.49 -134.82 -21.98
C ALA A 558 31.01 -136.28 -21.88
N LEU A 559 30.51 -136.86 -22.98
CA LEU A 559 30.18 -138.28 -23.08
C LEU A 559 31.43 -139.17 -23.02
N ARG A 560 32.46 -138.86 -23.84
CA ARG A 560 33.73 -139.62 -23.85
C ARG A 560 34.45 -139.58 -22.49
N ASP A 561 34.43 -138.42 -21.85
CA ASP A 561 35.08 -138.18 -20.56
C ASP A 561 34.21 -138.66 -19.37
N GLY A 562 33.15 -139.44 -19.63
CA GLY A 562 32.29 -140.07 -18.62
C GLY A 562 31.51 -139.11 -17.72
N THR A 563 31.40 -137.84 -18.13
CA THR A 563 30.80 -136.75 -17.33
C THR A 563 29.28 -136.68 -17.50
N ILE A 564 28.75 -137.19 -18.61
CA ILE A 564 27.32 -137.42 -18.85
C ILE A 564 27.11 -138.83 -19.42
N SER A 565 25.95 -139.43 -19.19
CA SER A 565 25.60 -140.73 -19.77
C SER A 565 25.24 -140.64 -21.26
N THR A 566 25.29 -141.78 -21.95
CA THR A 566 24.86 -141.92 -23.35
C THR A 566 23.43 -141.43 -23.57
N ALA A 567 22.53 -141.68 -22.62
CA ALA A 567 21.14 -141.24 -22.69
C ALA A 567 21.00 -139.71 -22.58
N GLU A 568 21.79 -139.07 -21.70
CA GLU A 568 21.80 -137.61 -21.56
C GLU A 568 22.43 -136.92 -22.78
N ALA A 569 23.50 -137.48 -23.35
CA ALA A 569 24.10 -136.99 -24.58
C ALA A 569 23.14 -137.10 -25.78
N ILE A 570 22.44 -138.23 -25.91
CA ILE A 570 21.41 -138.43 -26.94
C ILE A 570 20.25 -137.45 -26.75
N ALA A 571 19.71 -137.32 -25.52
CA ALA A 571 18.64 -136.38 -25.23
C ALA A 571 19.03 -134.92 -25.52
N ALA A 572 20.27 -134.53 -25.19
CA ALA A 572 20.80 -133.20 -25.51
C ALA A 572 20.90 -132.98 -27.03
N TRP A 573 21.41 -133.93 -27.81
CA TRP A 573 21.45 -133.80 -29.28
C TRP A 573 20.05 -133.84 -29.92
N VAL A 574 19.11 -134.62 -29.39
CA VAL A 574 17.71 -134.61 -29.86
C VAL A 574 17.05 -133.25 -29.56
N ALA A 575 17.31 -132.65 -28.40
CA ALA A 575 16.89 -131.28 -28.10
C ALA A 575 17.55 -130.21 -29.01
N MET A 576 18.74 -130.49 -29.56
CA MET A 576 19.37 -129.69 -30.62
C MET A 576 18.84 -130.00 -32.04
N GLY A 577 17.83 -130.86 -32.19
CA GLY A 577 17.19 -131.18 -33.46
C GLY A 577 17.82 -132.34 -34.26
N TYR A 578 18.72 -133.13 -33.68
CA TYR A 578 19.16 -134.39 -34.30
C TYR A 578 18.05 -135.45 -34.20
N THR A 579 17.87 -136.26 -35.24
CA THR A 579 17.01 -137.44 -35.14
C THR A 579 17.64 -138.47 -34.20
N GLU A 580 16.81 -139.23 -33.49
CA GLU A 580 17.25 -140.20 -32.46
C GLU A 580 18.32 -141.18 -32.98
N GLY A 581 18.11 -141.76 -34.16
CA GLY A 581 19.11 -142.63 -34.81
C GLY A 581 20.42 -141.91 -35.20
N ALA A 582 20.38 -140.62 -35.52
CA ALA A 582 21.59 -139.83 -35.75
C ALA A 582 22.30 -139.46 -34.44
N ALA A 583 21.57 -139.25 -33.35
CA ALA A 583 22.13 -139.04 -32.02
C ALA A 583 22.79 -140.32 -31.48
N HIS A 584 22.21 -141.50 -31.73
CA HIS A 584 22.86 -142.80 -31.46
C HIS A 584 24.15 -142.99 -32.24
N LEU A 585 24.14 -142.73 -33.56
CA LEU A 585 25.36 -142.78 -34.38
C LEU A 585 26.42 -141.79 -33.89
N LEU A 586 26.02 -140.62 -33.36
CA LEU A 586 26.97 -139.68 -32.76
C LEU A 586 27.55 -140.19 -31.44
N ALA A 587 26.76 -140.85 -30.59
CA ALA A 587 27.29 -141.48 -29.37
C ALA A 587 28.37 -142.52 -29.70
N ALA A 588 28.12 -143.36 -30.72
CA ALA A 588 29.06 -144.36 -31.22
C ALA A 588 30.33 -143.79 -31.90
N ASN A 589 30.42 -142.47 -32.14
CA ASN A 589 31.66 -141.80 -32.60
C ASN A 589 32.52 -141.25 -31.44
N TYR A 590 31.97 -141.21 -30.22
CA TYR A 590 32.68 -140.73 -29.03
C TYR A 590 32.99 -141.84 -28.02
N LEU A 591 32.18 -142.89 -28.02
CA LEU A 591 32.46 -144.25 -27.50
C LEU A 591 33.16 -145.10 -28.60
N PRO A 592 33.70 -146.30 -28.29
CA PRO A 592 34.35 -147.21 -29.26
C PRO A 592 33.34 -148.22 -29.90
N ASP A 593 33.74 -149.23 -30.69
CA ASP A 593 35.05 -149.50 -31.31
C ASP A 593 36.02 -150.42 -30.54
N GLU A 594 35.90 -151.73 -30.25
CA GLU A 594 34.98 -152.90 -30.42
C GLU A 594 34.25 -153.51 -29.17
N GLU A 595 33.20 -153.06 -28.47
CA GLU A 595 32.22 -151.96 -28.53
C GLU A 595 31.60 -151.62 -29.90
N THR A 596 30.29 -151.33 -29.96
CA THR A 596 29.53 -151.02 -31.19
C THR A 596 28.15 -150.44 -30.90
#